data_AF-A0A368FLU6-F1
#
_entry.id   AF-A0A368FLU6-F1
#
_cell.length_a   1.000
_cell.length_b   1.000
_cell.length_c   1.000
_cell.angle_alpha   90.00
_cell.angle_beta   90.00
_cell.angle_gamma   90.00
#
_symmetry.space_group_name_H-M   'P 1'
#
loop_
_entity.id
_entity.type
_entity.pdbx_description
1 polymer ?
#
loop_
_entity_poly.entity_id
_entity_poly.type
_entity_poly.pdbx_seq_one_letter_code
_entity_poly.pdbx_strand_id
1 'polypeptide(L)'
;SANCTSDLCHNGGTCIPFQNGTEDICQCAPGFTGAKCQYDINECIVDNGGCHHDCVNTIGTFYCRCWAGFELEENGKHCKDIDECAISNGGCSHRCVNSPGGHRCECPPGMQINSGGRKCVDSNTCAADNGGCDHICEEKLGRFYRCKCKHGYRLADDKKKCHPIDPCLDKKGGCQHHCVNENGRARCQCFAGYRLAYDRKTCVDIDECQAQRGGGCQHECVNTYGSYRCHCRPGFTLAADGRSCDERLSGCQIANGGCQHDCYDEPDGGHVCKCRDGYDLAADGMSCKGVLVIFYPG
;
A
#
# COMPACT_ATOMS: atom_id res chain seq x y z
N SER A 1 -37.85 -28.71 80.41
CA SER A 1 -36.38 -28.66 80.49
C SER A 1 -35.83 -29.29 79.22
N ALA A 2 -35.39 -28.48 78.25
CA ALA A 2 -34.68 -29.01 77.10
C ALA A 2 -33.24 -29.26 77.54
N ASN A 3 -32.87 -30.53 77.60
CA ASN A 3 -31.52 -30.99 77.94
C ASN A 3 -30.60 -30.68 76.76
N CYS A 4 -29.43 -30.08 77.02
CA CYS A 4 -28.28 -30.21 76.12
C CYS A 4 -28.07 -31.70 75.84
N THR A 5 -28.53 -32.16 74.67
CA THR A 5 -28.28 -33.50 74.14
C THR A 5 -27.06 -33.42 73.23
N SER A 6 -26.29 -34.51 73.10
CA SER A 6 -25.04 -34.54 72.32
C SER A 6 -25.19 -34.06 70.88
N ASP A 7 -26.40 -34.15 70.33
CA ASP A 7 -26.68 -33.93 68.91
C ASP A 7 -27.29 -32.54 68.63
N LEU A 8 -27.42 -31.70 69.66
CA LEU A 8 -28.08 -30.39 69.52
C LEU A 8 -27.22 -29.37 68.74
N CYS A 9 -25.90 -29.41 68.93
CA CYS A 9 -24.95 -28.52 68.27
C CYS A 9 -24.15 -29.30 67.22
N HIS A 10 -24.14 -28.81 65.98
CA HIS A 10 -23.44 -29.45 64.88
C HIS A 10 -21.95 -29.07 64.87
N ASN A 11 -21.15 -29.82 64.10
CA ASN A 11 -19.77 -29.47 63.75
C ASN A 11 -18.84 -29.17 64.95
N GLY A 12 -18.99 -29.94 66.03
CA GLY A 12 -18.17 -29.77 67.24
C GLY A 12 -18.55 -28.55 68.09
N GLY A 13 -19.70 -27.93 67.84
CA GLY A 13 -20.25 -26.88 68.70
C GLY A 13 -20.53 -27.39 70.13
N THR A 14 -20.27 -26.55 71.12
CA THR A 14 -20.50 -26.87 72.53
C THR A 14 -21.85 -26.29 72.97
N CYS A 15 -22.72 -27.15 73.51
CA CYS A 15 -24.00 -26.71 74.08
C CYS A 15 -23.77 -26.06 75.44
N ILE A 16 -24.20 -24.80 75.60
CA ILE A 16 -24.15 -24.10 76.89
C ILE A 16 -25.55 -24.06 77.53
N PRO A 17 -25.72 -24.56 78.76
CA PRO A 17 -27.03 -24.66 79.40
C PRO A 17 -27.55 -23.30 79.92
N PHE A 18 -28.88 -23.12 79.88
CA PHE A 18 -29.66 -21.96 80.32
C PHE A 18 -29.17 -21.24 81.59
N GLN A 19 -28.92 -19.94 81.50
CA GLN A 19 -28.77 -19.00 82.64
C GLN A 19 -29.48 -17.67 82.32
N ASN A 20 -30.41 -17.24 83.18
CA ASN A 20 -30.99 -15.89 83.20
C ASN A 20 -31.69 -15.38 81.92
N GLY A 21 -32.49 -16.21 81.25
CA GLY A 21 -33.56 -15.71 80.37
C GLY A 21 -33.19 -15.35 78.93
N THR A 22 -32.10 -15.91 78.40
CA THR A 22 -31.85 -15.97 76.95
C THR A 22 -31.94 -17.45 76.49
N GLU A 23 -32.39 -17.69 75.25
CA GLU A 23 -32.63 -19.04 74.69
C GLU A 23 -31.36 -19.92 74.70
N ASP A 24 -31.50 -21.25 74.66
CA ASP A 24 -30.36 -22.19 74.64
C ASP A 24 -29.41 -21.92 73.45
N ILE A 25 -28.10 -21.82 73.70
CA ILE A 25 -27.12 -21.34 72.71
C ILE A 25 -26.06 -22.42 72.45
N CYS A 26 -25.74 -22.65 71.17
CA CYS A 26 -24.54 -23.39 70.78
C CYS A 26 -23.36 -22.42 70.64
N GLN A 27 -22.27 -22.69 71.34
CA GLN A 27 -20.99 -22.04 71.08
C GLN A 27 -20.27 -22.79 69.95
N CYS A 28 -20.12 -22.15 68.80
CA CYS A 28 -19.52 -22.79 67.64
C CYS A 28 -18.02 -22.95 67.76
N ALA A 29 -17.52 -24.08 67.26
CA ALA A 29 -16.10 -24.23 66.99
C ALA A 29 -15.65 -23.19 65.95
N PRO A 30 -14.35 -22.79 65.94
CA PRO A 30 -13.82 -21.93 64.89
C PRO A 30 -14.15 -22.47 63.49
N GLY A 31 -14.52 -21.57 62.57
CA GLY A 31 -14.93 -21.94 61.20
C GLY A 31 -16.44 -22.22 61.04
N PHE A 32 -17.25 -22.17 62.09
CA PHE A 32 -18.69 -22.41 62.01
C PHE A 32 -19.54 -21.27 62.57
N THR A 33 -20.76 -21.13 62.03
CA THR A 33 -21.73 -20.11 62.41
C THR A 33 -23.18 -20.65 62.38
N GLY A 34 -24.13 -19.83 62.81
CA GLY A 34 -25.54 -20.16 62.96
C GLY A 34 -25.90 -20.62 64.38
N ALA A 35 -27.20 -20.58 64.71
CA ALA A 35 -27.70 -20.84 66.06
C ALA A 35 -27.38 -22.24 66.61
N LYS A 36 -27.18 -23.22 65.73
CA LYS A 36 -26.78 -24.61 66.06
C LYS A 36 -25.44 -24.99 65.45
N CYS A 37 -24.64 -24.02 65.00
CA CYS A 37 -23.36 -24.23 64.31
C CYS A 37 -23.48 -25.04 63.03
N GLN A 38 -24.63 -24.93 62.36
CA GLN A 38 -24.98 -25.73 61.19
C GLN A 38 -24.38 -25.20 59.87
N TYR A 39 -23.85 -23.98 59.88
CA TYR A 39 -23.28 -23.37 58.68
C TYR A 39 -21.77 -23.25 58.81
N ASP A 40 -21.08 -23.68 57.78
CA ASP A 40 -19.67 -23.41 57.57
C ASP A 40 -19.47 -21.91 57.26
N ILE A 41 -18.44 -21.30 57.83
CA ILE A 41 -18.03 -19.94 57.47
C ILE A 41 -17.23 -20.06 56.19
N ASN A 42 -17.63 -19.37 55.13
CA ASN A 42 -16.83 -19.31 53.92
C ASN A 42 -15.77 -18.21 54.03
N GLU A 43 -14.55 -18.57 54.45
CA GLU A 43 -13.46 -17.60 54.63
C GLU A 43 -13.01 -16.94 53.32
N CYS A 44 -13.34 -17.53 52.16
CA CYS A 44 -12.98 -16.99 50.85
C CYS A 44 -13.82 -15.77 50.43
N ILE A 45 -14.94 -15.49 51.12
CA ILE A 45 -15.80 -14.34 50.79
C ILE A 45 -15.11 -13.02 51.16
N VAL A 46 -14.33 -12.99 52.24
CA VAL A 46 -13.69 -11.77 52.74
C VAL A 46 -12.21 -11.82 52.42
N ASP A 47 -11.71 -10.81 51.69
CA ASP A 47 -10.30 -10.66 51.31
C ASP A 47 -9.69 -11.93 50.69
N ASN A 48 -10.52 -12.76 50.03
CA ASN A 48 -10.09 -14.05 49.48
C ASN A 48 -9.39 -14.95 50.53
N GLY A 49 -9.82 -14.91 51.80
CA GLY A 49 -9.16 -15.62 52.90
C GLY A 49 -7.72 -15.13 53.21
N GLY A 50 -7.29 -14.03 52.61
CA GLY A 50 -5.92 -13.56 52.57
C GLY A 50 -5.00 -14.38 51.65
N CYS A 51 -5.56 -15.17 50.73
CA CYS A 51 -4.80 -15.94 49.75
C CYS A 51 -4.28 -15.06 48.60
N HIS A 52 -3.04 -15.29 48.17
CA HIS A 52 -2.46 -14.60 47.00
C HIS A 52 -3.16 -15.00 45.70
N HIS A 53 -3.43 -16.30 45.51
CA HIS A 53 -4.14 -16.85 44.34
C HIS A 53 -5.54 -17.32 44.71
N ASP A 54 -5.87 -18.60 44.55
CA ASP A 54 -7.23 -19.08 44.80
C ASP A 54 -7.43 -19.41 46.28
N CYS A 55 -8.51 -18.95 46.89
CA CYS A 55 -9.00 -19.49 48.15
C CYS A 55 -9.96 -20.67 47.91
N VAL A 56 -9.75 -21.76 48.63
CA VAL A 56 -10.63 -22.93 48.60
C VAL A 56 -11.26 -23.11 49.97
N ASN A 57 -12.57 -22.86 50.03
CA ASN A 57 -13.35 -23.08 51.24
C ASN A 57 -13.62 -24.56 51.45
N THR A 58 -13.45 -25.03 52.68
CA THR A 58 -13.73 -26.42 53.08
C THR A 58 -14.51 -26.43 54.39
N ILE A 59 -15.11 -27.56 54.75
CA ILE A 59 -15.91 -27.61 55.97
C ILE A 59 -15.00 -27.43 57.20
N GLY A 60 -15.23 -26.33 57.92
CA GLY A 60 -14.55 -25.92 59.15
C GLY A 60 -13.21 -25.21 58.94
N THR A 61 -12.76 -25.00 57.71
CA THR A 61 -11.48 -24.34 57.41
C THR A 61 -11.36 -23.95 55.94
N PHE A 62 -10.26 -23.31 55.57
CA PHE A 62 -9.94 -23.00 54.18
C PHE A 62 -8.45 -23.21 53.93
N TYR A 63 -8.08 -23.28 52.66
CA TYR A 63 -6.68 -23.24 52.27
C TYR A 63 -6.49 -22.47 50.97
N CYS A 64 -5.28 -21.94 50.79
CA CYS A 64 -4.90 -21.24 49.59
C CYS A 64 -4.30 -22.20 48.57
N ARG A 65 -4.63 -22.02 47.30
CA ARG A 65 -4.14 -22.81 46.18
C ARG A 65 -3.49 -21.91 45.15
N CYS A 66 -2.29 -22.26 44.74
CA CYS A 66 -1.55 -21.52 43.74
C CYS A 66 -1.93 -21.93 42.31
N TRP A 67 -1.90 -20.96 41.39
CA TRP A 67 -1.98 -21.22 39.95
C TRP A 67 -0.83 -22.12 39.48
N ALA A 68 -1.00 -22.74 38.31
CA ALA A 68 0.05 -23.53 37.68
C ALA A 68 1.33 -22.70 37.49
N GLY A 69 2.49 -23.29 37.78
CA GLY A 69 3.79 -22.60 37.76
C GLY A 69 4.15 -21.88 39.06
N PHE A 70 3.34 -22.01 40.12
CA PHE A 70 3.61 -21.39 41.42
C PHE A 70 3.54 -22.42 42.55
N GLU A 71 4.35 -22.22 43.59
CA GLU A 71 4.36 -23.01 44.82
C GLU A 71 3.86 -22.19 46.02
N LEU A 72 3.18 -22.87 46.95
CA LEU A 72 2.67 -22.24 48.17
C LEU A 72 3.81 -22.08 49.18
N GLU A 73 4.04 -20.87 49.66
CA GLU A 73 5.06 -20.58 50.67
C GLU A 73 4.66 -21.14 52.05
N GLU A 74 5.63 -21.21 52.98
CA GLU A 74 5.43 -21.76 54.34
C GLU A 74 4.32 -21.07 55.13
N ASN A 75 3.99 -19.80 54.80
CA ASN A 75 2.89 -19.08 55.43
C ASN A 75 1.49 -19.60 55.03
N GLY A 76 1.40 -20.52 54.07
CA GLY A 76 0.17 -21.13 53.60
C GLY A 76 -0.75 -20.18 52.82
N LYS A 77 -0.29 -18.98 52.45
CA LYS A 77 -1.11 -17.93 51.84
C LYS A 77 -0.52 -17.33 50.57
N HIS A 78 0.80 -17.16 50.53
CA HIS A 78 1.48 -16.57 49.39
C HIS A 78 1.96 -17.63 48.41
N CYS A 79 1.83 -17.30 47.14
CA CYS A 79 2.29 -18.14 46.04
C CYS A 79 3.53 -17.51 45.41
N LYS A 80 4.61 -18.27 45.38
CA LYS A 80 5.88 -17.89 44.76
C LYS A 80 6.02 -18.58 43.41
N ASP A 81 6.52 -17.83 42.44
CA ASP A 81 6.81 -18.36 41.10
C ASP A 81 7.87 -19.46 41.16
N ILE A 82 7.62 -20.56 40.46
CA ILE A 82 8.58 -21.66 40.32
C ILE A 82 9.53 -21.27 39.21
N ASP A 83 10.81 -21.05 39.53
CA ASP A 83 11.81 -20.77 38.50
C ASP A 83 12.15 -22.07 37.74
N GLU A 84 11.46 -22.33 36.63
CA GLU A 84 11.73 -23.52 35.83
C GLU A 84 13.12 -23.49 35.19
N CYS A 85 13.72 -22.30 35.02
CA CYS A 85 15.07 -22.17 34.50
C CYS A 85 16.14 -22.63 35.50
N ALA A 86 15.85 -22.58 36.81
CA ALA A 86 16.75 -23.09 37.83
C ALA A 86 16.90 -24.63 37.77
N ILE A 87 15.94 -25.33 37.18
CA ILE A 87 15.91 -26.79 37.09
C ILE A 87 16.20 -27.22 35.65
N SER A 88 17.36 -27.83 35.41
CA SER A 88 17.76 -28.33 34.08
C SER A 88 17.58 -27.29 32.96
N ASN A 89 17.77 -26.00 33.27
CA ASN A 89 17.60 -24.89 32.34
C ASN A 89 16.21 -24.86 31.67
N GLY A 90 15.14 -25.27 32.36
CA GLY A 90 13.80 -25.39 31.80
C GLY A 90 13.67 -26.38 30.64
N GLY A 91 14.67 -27.25 30.44
CA GLY A 91 14.77 -28.10 29.25
C GLY A 91 15.15 -27.33 27.97
N CYS A 92 15.58 -26.07 28.08
CA CYS A 92 16.08 -25.27 26.97
C CYS A 92 17.47 -25.73 26.54
N SER A 93 17.70 -25.79 25.24
CA SER A 93 19.03 -26.08 24.67
C SER A 93 20.04 -24.93 24.87
N HIS A 94 19.56 -23.69 24.99
CA HIS A 94 20.37 -22.48 25.07
C HIS A 94 19.90 -21.60 26.24
N ARG A 95 19.40 -20.38 26.00
CA ARG A 95 18.97 -19.49 27.09
C ARG A 95 17.55 -19.84 27.53
N CYS A 96 17.35 -20.04 28.83
CA CYS A 96 16.03 -20.04 29.45
C CYS A 96 15.74 -18.66 30.03
N VAL A 97 14.50 -18.19 29.91
CA VAL A 97 14.02 -16.97 30.54
C VAL A 97 12.78 -17.31 31.36
N ASN A 98 12.92 -17.16 32.68
CA ASN A 98 11.85 -17.39 33.63
C ASN A 98 10.84 -16.24 33.58
N SER A 99 9.56 -16.55 33.77
CA SER A 99 8.48 -15.58 33.82
C SER A 99 7.40 -16.06 34.80
N PRO A 100 6.55 -15.16 35.35
CA PRO A 100 5.49 -15.57 36.25
C PRO A 100 4.57 -16.63 35.62
N GLY A 101 4.52 -17.82 36.21
CA GLY A 101 3.70 -18.95 35.78
C GLY A 101 4.27 -19.81 34.66
N GLY A 102 5.54 -19.63 34.29
CA GLY A 102 6.21 -20.47 33.31
C GLY A 102 7.46 -19.85 32.69
N HIS A 103 8.07 -20.56 31.74
CA HIS A 103 9.32 -20.11 31.10
C HIS A 103 9.28 -20.18 29.58
N ARG A 104 10.25 -19.52 28.94
CA ARG A 104 10.49 -19.67 27.50
C ARG A 104 11.98 -19.84 27.20
N CYS A 105 12.26 -20.53 26.09
CA CYS A 105 13.62 -20.64 25.58
C CYS A 105 13.89 -19.55 24.54
N GLU A 106 15.11 -19.01 24.54
CA GLU A 106 15.57 -18.01 23.59
C GLU A 106 16.84 -18.49 22.89
N CYS A 107 16.93 -18.19 21.59
CA CYS A 107 18.04 -18.64 20.75
C CYS A 107 19.07 -17.54 20.53
N PRO A 108 20.37 -17.89 20.42
CA PRO A 108 21.40 -16.96 19.99
C PRO A 108 21.11 -16.40 18.58
N PRO A 109 21.70 -15.25 18.20
CA PRO A 109 21.61 -14.73 16.84
C PRO A 109 22.02 -15.79 15.80
N GLY A 110 21.21 -15.96 14.75
CA GLY A 110 21.46 -16.95 13.68
C GLY A 110 20.89 -18.35 13.94
N MET A 111 20.10 -18.53 15.00
CA MET A 111 19.35 -19.76 15.27
C MET A 111 17.87 -19.44 15.50
N GLN A 112 17.02 -20.42 15.28
CA GLN A 112 15.59 -20.34 15.55
C GLN A 112 15.14 -21.48 16.44
N ILE A 113 14.07 -21.26 17.20
CA ILE A 113 13.50 -22.28 18.06
C ILE A 113 12.74 -23.30 17.20
N ASN A 114 12.92 -24.59 17.50
CA ASN A 114 12.23 -25.66 16.80
C ASN A 114 10.74 -25.71 17.19
N SER A 115 9.94 -26.50 16.47
CA SER A 115 8.51 -26.70 16.75
C SER A 115 8.22 -27.23 18.17
N GLY A 116 9.21 -27.85 18.81
CA GLY A 116 9.11 -28.33 20.20
C GLY A 116 9.36 -27.25 21.26
N GLY A 117 9.63 -26.01 20.88
CA GLY A 117 9.76 -24.87 21.80
C GLY A 117 10.97 -24.95 22.76
N ARG A 118 11.93 -25.85 22.53
CA ARG A 118 13.02 -26.13 23.47
C ARG A 118 14.41 -26.17 22.85
N LYS A 119 14.53 -26.54 21.57
CA LYS A 119 15.82 -26.66 20.89
C LYS A 119 16.02 -25.55 19.88
N CYS A 120 17.16 -24.87 19.94
CA CYS A 120 17.58 -23.95 18.89
C CYS A 120 18.23 -24.74 17.77
N VAL A 121 17.75 -24.53 16.56
CA VAL A 121 18.30 -25.08 15.32
C VAL A 121 18.93 -23.96 14.51
N ASP A 122 20.01 -24.29 13.80
CA ASP A 122 20.68 -23.35 12.90
C ASP A 122 19.68 -22.92 11.83
N SER A 123 19.32 -21.63 11.79
CA SER A 123 18.54 -21.06 10.68
C SER A 123 19.40 -20.92 9.42
N ASN A 124 20.66 -21.36 9.50
CA ASN A 124 21.64 -21.27 8.45
C ASN A 124 21.74 -22.52 7.55
N THR A 125 20.65 -23.28 7.41
CA THR A 125 20.63 -24.46 6.54
C THR A 125 19.43 -24.43 5.62
N CYS A 126 19.54 -25.01 4.42
CA CYS A 126 18.40 -25.11 3.52
C CYS A 126 17.34 -26.11 4.02
N ALA A 127 17.77 -27.07 4.84
CA ALA A 127 16.89 -28.07 5.45
C ALA A 127 15.86 -27.47 6.44
N ALA A 128 16.16 -26.32 7.04
CA ALA A 128 15.26 -25.63 7.96
C ALA A 128 14.68 -24.37 7.30
N ASP A 129 13.35 -24.34 7.11
CA ASP A 129 12.62 -23.18 6.54
C ASP A 129 13.21 -22.64 5.22
N ASN A 130 13.74 -23.51 4.36
CA ASN A 130 14.44 -23.10 3.12
C ASN A 130 15.56 -22.07 3.40
N GLY A 131 16.19 -22.12 4.57
CA GLY A 131 17.15 -21.11 5.03
C GLY A 131 16.57 -19.68 5.07
N GLY A 132 15.26 -19.52 5.22
CA GLY A 132 14.55 -18.24 5.11
C GLY A 132 14.64 -17.59 3.71
N CYS A 133 15.00 -18.35 2.67
CA CYS A 133 15.00 -17.86 1.30
C CYS A 133 13.57 -17.84 0.74
N ASP A 134 13.20 -16.75 0.07
CA ASP A 134 11.87 -16.60 -0.54
C ASP A 134 11.62 -17.59 -1.69
N HIS A 135 12.65 -17.85 -2.50
CA HIS A 135 12.56 -18.82 -3.60
C HIS A 135 13.43 -20.05 -3.38
N ILE A 136 14.73 -19.96 -3.68
CA ILE A 136 15.62 -21.13 -3.75
C ILE A 136 16.75 -20.95 -2.75
N CYS A 137 16.95 -21.93 -1.88
CA CYS A 137 18.13 -22.03 -1.03
C CYS A 137 19.17 -22.97 -1.67
N GLU A 138 20.40 -22.51 -1.82
CA GLU A 138 21.52 -23.31 -2.33
C GLU A 138 22.58 -23.50 -1.25
N GLU A 139 22.74 -24.74 -0.78
CA GLU A 139 23.80 -25.10 0.17
C GLU A 139 25.19 -24.91 -0.46
N LYS A 140 26.12 -24.45 0.36
CA LYS A 140 27.55 -24.29 0.07
C LYS A 140 28.37 -25.13 1.04
N LEU A 141 29.64 -25.32 0.70
CA LEU A 141 30.59 -26.05 1.52
C LEU A 141 30.67 -25.44 2.93
N GLY A 142 30.51 -26.30 3.94
CA GLY A 142 30.62 -25.98 5.37
C GLY A 142 29.53 -25.04 5.88
N ARG A 143 28.35 -25.52 6.28
CA ARG A 143 27.25 -24.76 6.95
C ARG A 143 26.81 -23.42 6.31
N PHE A 144 27.38 -23.00 5.19
CA PHE A 144 27.00 -21.81 4.46
C PHE A 144 25.98 -22.17 3.39
N TYR A 145 25.09 -21.24 3.05
CA TYR A 145 24.16 -21.33 1.93
C TYR A 145 23.90 -19.91 1.40
N ARG A 146 23.25 -19.83 0.24
CA ARG A 146 22.77 -18.54 -0.29
C ARG A 146 21.40 -18.68 -0.91
N CYS A 147 20.64 -17.58 -0.89
CA CYS A 147 19.38 -17.52 -1.60
C CYS A 147 19.60 -17.18 -3.07
N LYS A 148 18.77 -17.79 -3.92
CA LYS A 148 18.66 -17.53 -5.34
C LYS A 148 17.20 -17.31 -5.71
N CYS A 149 16.98 -16.50 -6.73
CA CYS A 149 15.66 -16.22 -7.25
C CYS A 149 15.39 -17.03 -8.52
N LYS A 150 14.12 -17.43 -8.70
CA LYS A 150 13.63 -17.99 -9.97
C LYS A 150 13.78 -16.96 -11.10
N HIS A 151 13.74 -17.42 -12.35
CA HIS A 151 13.76 -16.53 -13.51
C HIS A 151 12.66 -15.45 -13.44
N GLY A 152 13.00 -14.22 -13.81
CA GLY A 152 12.10 -13.08 -13.72
C GLY A 152 12.10 -12.39 -12.35
N TYR A 153 12.97 -12.78 -11.42
CA TYR A 153 13.09 -12.17 -10.10
C TYR A 153 14.55 -11.86 -9.75
N ARG A 154 14.78 -10.76 -9.02
CA ARG A 154 16.08 -10.37 -8.48
C ARG A 154 16.09 -10.48 -6.97
N LEU A 155 17.24 -10.82 -6.40
CA LEU A 155 17.43 -10.90 -4.96
C LEU A 155 17.48 -9.48 -4.39
N ALA A 156 16.71 -9.24 -3.33
CA ALA A 156 16.70 -7.99 -2.59
C ALA A 156 17.98 -7.80 -1.77
N ASP A 157 18.18 -6.59 -1.23
CA ASP A 157 19.37 -6.25 -0.45
C ASP A 157 19.48 -7.04 0.86
N ASP A 158 18.36 -7.55 1.38
CA ASP A 158 18.31 -8.45 2.54
C ASP A 158 18.91 -9.85 2.25
N LYS A 159 19.25 -10.14 0.99
CA LYS A 159 19.78 -11.42 0.50
C LYS A 159 18.85 -12.62 0.73
N LYS A 160 17.56 -12.38 0.97
CA LYS A 160 16.54 -13.39 1.29
C LYS A 160 15.33 -13.31 0.37
N LYS A 161 14.78 -12.10 0.16
CA LYS A 161 13.57 -11.87 -0.63
C LYS A 161 13.85 -11.75 -2.12
N CYS A 162 12.91 -12.19 -2.93
CA CYS A 162 12.95 -12.10 -4.38
C CYS A 162 11.88 -11.14 -4.88
N HIS A 163 12.29 -10.06 -5.55
CA HIS A 163 11.37 -9.12 -6.18
C HIS A 163 11.27 -9.38 -7.68
N PRO A 164 10.08 -9.26 -8.28
CA PRO A 164 9.95 -9.30 -9.74
C PRO A 164 10.95 -8.34 -10.38
N ILE A 165 11.64 -8.82 -11.40
CA ILE A 165 12.45 -7.95 -12.24
C ILE A 165 11.46 -7.15 -13.05
N ASP A 166 11.33 -5.87 -12.72
CA ASP A 166 10.76 -4.91 -13.64
C ASP A 166 11.91 -4.23 -14.39
N PRO A 167 12.20 -4.66 -15.63
CA PRO A 167 13.28 -4.07 -16.41
C PRO A 167 12.99 -2.63 -16.83
N CYS A 168 11.74 -2.14 -16.72
CA CYS A 168 11.40 -0.76 -17.01
C CYS A 168 11.81 0.21 -15.88
N LEU A 169 12.05 -0.28 -14.67
CA LEU A 169 12.56 0.55 -13.56
C LEU A 169 14.03 0.94 -13.75
N ASP A 170 14.80 0.13 -14.49
CA ASP A 170 16.19 0.44 -14.82
C ASP A 170 16.30 1.02 -16.23
N LYS A 171 16.69 2.30 -16.33
CA LYS A 171 16.88 3.03 -17.60
C LYS A 171 15.74 2.81 -18.63
N LYS A 172 14.48 2.72 -18.17
CA LYS A 172 13.29 2.42 -19.01
C LYS A 172 13.45 1.15 -19.87
N GLY A 173 14.15 0.12 -19.40
CA GLY A 173 14.42 -1.10 -20.17
C GLY A 173 15.29 -0.87 -21.41
N GLY A 174 15.91 0.31 -21.52
CA GLY A 174 16.61 0.78 -22.72
C GLY A 174 15.67 1.19 -23.86
N CYS A 175 14.38 1.43 -23.60
CA CYS A 175 13.42 1.92 -24.59
C CYS A 175 13.55 3.43 -24.79
N GLN A 176 13.49 3.89 -26.05
CA GLN A 176 13.54 5.33 -26.37
C GLN A 176 12.28 6.07 -25.86
N HIS A 177 11.10 5.50 -26.09
CA HIS A 177 9.82 6.11 -25.70
C HIS A 177 9.20 5.43 -24.47
N HIS A 178 8.33 4.45 -24.68
CA HIS A 178 7.59 3.78 -23.61
C HIS A 178 8.10 2.36 -23.40
N CYS A 179 8.23 1.95 -22.13
CA CYS A 179 8.60 0.59 -21.75
C CYS A 179 7.41 -0.06 -21.05
N VAL A 180 7.06 -1.27 -21.47
CA VAL A 180 6.10 -2.12 -20.78
C VAL A 180 6.80 -3.38 -20.30
N ASN A 181 6.56 -3.73 -19.04
CA ASN A 181 7.06 -4.96 -18.46
C ASN A 181 6.14 -6.12 -18.87
N GLU A 182 6.66 -7.03 -19.69
CA GLU A 182 5.94 -8.22 -20.15
C GLU A 182 6.61 -9.46 -19.56
N ASN A 183 6.06 -9.94 -18.43
CA ASN A 183 6.57 -11.10 -17.69
C ASN A 183 8.07 -11.03 -17.33
N GLY A 184 8.54 -9.85 -16.92
CA GLY A 184 9.94 -9.62 -16.54
C GLY A 184 10.86 -9.28 -17.72
N ARG A 185 10.31 -9.11 -18.92
CA ARG A 185 11.03 -8.64 -20.11
C ARG A 185 10.57 -7.24 -20.49
N ALA A 186 11.52 -6.36 -20.83
CA ALA A 186 11.18 -5.04 -21.35
C ALA A 186 10.71 -5.19 -22.81
N ARG A 187 9.48 -4.75 -23.07
CA ARG A 187 8.97 -4.52 -24.43
C ARG A 187 8.85 -3.01 -24.65
N CYS A 188 9.46 -2.51 -25.70
CA CYS A 188 9.38 -1.09 -26.04
C CYS A 188 8.19 -0.82 -26.95
N GLN A 189 7.54 0.32 -26.71
CA GLN A 189 6.46 0.85 -27.53
C GLN A 189 6.77 2.29 -27.91
N CYS A 190 6.36 2.67 -29.12
CA CYS A 190 6.57 4.00 -29.67
C CYS A 190 5.29 4.83 -29.55
N PHE A 191 5.45 6.15 -29.42
CA PHE A 191 4.33 7.09 -29.53
C PHE A 191 3.73 7.04 -30.94
N ALA A 192 2.51 7.57 -31.09
CA ALA A 192 1.86 7.71 -32.39
C ALA A 192 2.74 8.49 -33.38
N GLY A 193 2.72 8.11 -34.65
CA GLY A 193 3.61 8.65 -35.69
C GLY A 193 5.02 8.02 -35.72
N TYR A 194 5.31 7.07 -34.82
CA TYR A 194 6.60 6.37 -34.80
C TYR A 194 6.40 4.85 -34.86
N ARG A 195 7.32 4.17 -35.53
CA ARG A 195 7.39 2.70 -35.55
C ARG A 195 8.64 2.23 -34.81
N LEU A 196 8.54 1.04 -34.22
CA LEU A 196 9.66 0.43 -33.53
C LEU A 196 10.73 0.01 -34.56
N ALA A 197 11.98 0.39 -34.30
CA ALA A 197 13.12 0.03 -35.12
C ALA A 197 13.48 -1.45 -34.95
N TYR A 198 14.41 -1.93 -35.80
CA TYR A 198 14.85 -3.33 -35.81
C TYR A 198 15.52 -3.78 -34.50
N ASP A 199 16.17 -2.85 -33.78
CA ASP A 199 16.79 -3.11 -32.47
C ASP A 199 15.75 -3.35 -31.34
N ARG A 200 14.46 -3.16 -31.65
CA ARG A 200 13.31 -3.25 -30.73
C ARG A 200 13.37 -2.29 -29.54
N LYS A 201 14.13 -1.21 -29.64
CA LYS A 201 14.37 -0.23 -28.58
C LYS A 201 14.19 1.21 -29.03
N THR A 202 14.66 1.52 -30.24
CA THR A 202 14.53 2.86 -30.82
C THR A 202 13.23 2.99 -31.60
N CYS A 203 12.74 4.21 -31.68
CA CYS A 203 11.53 4.60 -32.36
C CYS A 203 11.93 5.49 -33.52
N VAL A 204 11.62 5.03 -34.73
CA VAL A 204 11.87 5.77 -35.95
C VAL A 204 10.59 6.40 -36.41
N ASP A 205 10.71 7.64 -36.85
CA ASP A 205 9.63 8.41 -37.45
C ASP A 205 9.02 7.64 -38.63
N ILE A 206 7.69 7.64 -38.71
CA ILE A 206 6.98 7.09 -39.86
C ILE A 206 6.86 8.21 -40.87
N ASP A 207 7.57 8.11 -41.99
CA ASP A 207 7.39 9.08 -43.07
C ASP A 207 6.04 8.82 -43.77
N GLU A 208 5.01 9.54 -43.35
CA GLU A 208 3.67 9.40 -43.93
C GLU A 208 3.60 9.94 -45.36
N CYS A 209 4.57 10.77 -45.78
CA CYS A 209 4.67 11.23 -47.16
C CYS A 209 5.11 10.12 -48.13
N GLN A 210 5.76 9.05 -47.63
CA GLN A 210 6.05 7.85 -48.42
C GLN A 210 4.85 6.91 -48.54
N ALA A 211 3.75 7.17 -47.82
CA ALA A 211 2.52 6.43 -48.00
C ALA A 211 1.89 6.71 -49.38
N GLN A 212 0.93 5.88 -49.80
CA GLN A 212 0.27 6.04 -51.09
C GLN A 212 -0.33 7.45 -51.25
N ARG A 213 0.02 8.12 -52.35
CA ARG A 213 -0.37 9.50 -52.69
C ARG A 213 0.14 10.57 -51.70
N GLY A 214 1.41 10.50 -51.25
CA GLY A 214 2.04 11.63 -50.54
C GLY A 214 1.34 11.96 -49.22
N GLY A 215 1.00 10.96 -48.42
CA GLY A 215 0.24 11.15 -47.17
C GLY A 215 -1.22 11.60 -47.37
N GLY A 216 -1.73 11.62 -48.60
CA GLY A 216 -3.06 12.13 -48.92
C GLY A 216 -3.14 13.66 -49.03
N CYS A 217 -2.01 14.34 -49.16
CA CYS A 217 -1.97 15.77 -49.45
C CYS A 217 -2.36 16.07 -50.91
N GLN A 218 -3.15 17.13 -51.14
CA GLN A 218 -3.47 17.58 -52.50
C GLN A 218 -2.23 18.11 -53.23
N HIS A 219 -1.39 18.86 -52.53
CA HIS A 219 -0.14 19.43 -53.05
C HIS A 219 1.07 18.75 -52.42
N GLU A 220 1.95 19.51 -51.77
CA GLU A 220 3.20 19.01 -51.22
C GLU A 220 2.98 18.39 -49.85
N CYS A 221 3.63 17.27 -49.56
CA CYS A 221 3.66 16.66 -48.24
C CYS A 221 5.02 16.92 -47.61
N VAL A 222 5.02 17.39 -46.36
CA VAL A 222 6.23 17.63 -45.58
C VAL A 222 6.20 16.72 -44.37
N ASN A 223 7.11 15.75 -44.34
CA ASN A 223 7.28 14.86 -43.21
C ASN A 223 7.87 15.63 -42.02
N THR A 224 7.41 15.32 -40.80
CA THR A 224 7.87 15.94 -39.56
C THR A 224 8.05 14.87 -38.48
N TYR A 225 8.78 15.15 -37.41
CA TYR A 225 8.97 14.13 -36.37
C TYR A 225 7.64 13.83 -35.63
N GLY A 226 7.10 12.63 -35.85
CA GLY A 226 5.88 12.08 -35.26
C GLY A 226 4.59 12.45 -35.98
N SER A 227 4.66 13.09 -37.15
CA SER A 227 3.51 13.54 -37.93
C SER A 227 3.95 14.01 -39.31
N TYR A 228 3.00 14.44 -40.14
CA TYR A 228 3.26 15.14 -41.38
C TYR A 228 2.32 16.33 -41.50
N ARG A 229 2.60 17.21 -42.45
CA ARG A 229 1.68 18.29 -42.82
C ARG A 229 1.67 18.50 -44.33
N CYS A 230 0.53 18.93 -44.84
CA CYS A 230 0.39 19.31 -46.24
C CYS A 230 0.75 20.79 -46.42
N HIS A 231 1.44 21.09 -47.51
CA HIS A 231 1.83 22.43 -47.90
C HIS A 231 1.25 22.76 -49.28
N CYS A 232 0.59 23.91 -49.38
CA CYS A 232 -0.03 24.36 -50.62
C CYS A 232 0.96 25.20 -51.43
N ARG A 233 0.97 24.99 -52.75
CA ARG A 233 1.72 25.83 -53.69
C ARG A 233 1.24 27.29 -53.62
N PRO A 234 2.06 28.27 -54.03
CA PRO A 234 1.66 29.67 -54.07
C PRO A 234 0.34 29.89 -54.80
N GLY A 235 -0.52 30.77 -54.26
CA GLY A 235 -1.87 31.00 -54.77
C GLY A 235 -2.96 30.11 -54.18
N PHE A 236 -2.62 29.24 -53.22
CA PHE A 236 -3.56 28.35 -52.54
C PHE A 236 -3.40 28.40 -51.02
N THR A 237 -4.48 28.14 -50.30
CA THR A 237 -4.51 28.05 -48.83
C THR A 237 -4.94 26.66 -48.37
N LEU A 238 -4.37 26.18 -47.26
CA LEU A 238 -4.71 24.86 -46.72
C LEU A 238 -6.14 24.88 -46.17
N ALA A 239 -6.98 23.98 -46.68
CA ALA A 239 -8.36 23.82 -46.27
C ALA A 239 -8.46 23.31 -44.82
N ALA A 240 -9.67 23.37 -44.25
CA ALA A 240 -9.94 22.94 -42.87
C ALA A 240 -9.69 21.45 -42.61
N ASP A 241 -9.67 20.62 -43.66
CA ASP A 241 -9.33 19.20 -43.57
C ASP A 241 -7.82 18.94 -43.41
N GLY A 242 -7.00 19.99 -43.49
CA GLY A 242 -5.54 19.92 -43.37
C GLY A 242 -4.84 19.21 -44.53
N ARG A 243 -5.54 18.93 -45.63
CA ARG A 243 -5.04 18.13 -46.77
C ARG A 243 -5.29 18.77 -48.12
N SER A 244 -6.44 19.41 -48.28
CA SER A 244 -6.86 20.06 -49.52
C SER A 244 -6.32 21.49 -49.57
N CYS A 245 -6.16 21.99 -50.79
CA CYS A 245 -5.64 23.31 -51.07
C CYS A 245 -6.69 24.07 -51.90
N ASP A 246 -7.32 25.04 -51.25
CA ASP A 246 -8.32 25.90 -51.86
C ASP A 246 -7.63 27.07 -52.55
N GLU A 247 -8.17 27.51 -53.68
CA GLU A 247 -7.67 28.70 -54.36
C GLU A 247 -7.76 29.90 -53.42
N ARG A 248 -6.66 30.65 -53.32
CA ARG A 248 -6.68 31.96 -52.68
C ARG A 248 -7.40 32.91 -53.63
N LEU A 249 -8.72 32.96 -53.54
CA LEU A 249 -9.51 33.96 -54.26
C LEU A 249 -8.99 35.34 -53.87
N SER A 250 -8.55 36.09 -54.86
CA SER A 250 -8.04 37.44 -54.65
C SER A 250 -9.19 38.36 -54.27
N GLY A 251 -8.90 39.43 -53.51
CA GLY A 251 -9.92 40.39 -53.12
C GLY A 251 -10.62 40.98 -54.34
N CYS A 252 -9.88 41.23 -55.43
CA CYS A 252 -10.44 41.72 -56.68
C CYS A 252 -11.30 40.70 -57.45
N GLN A 253 -11.06 39.40 -57.29
CA GLN A 253 -11.89 38.37 -57.91
C GLN A 253 -13.27 38.25 -57.28
N ILE A 254 -13.43 38.68 -56.02
CA ILE A 254 -14.70 38.67 -55.30
C ILE A 254 -15.31 40.07 -55.37
N ALA A 255 -16.35 40.23 -56.19
CA ALA A 255 -17.10 41.49 -56.31
C ALA A 255 -16.22 42.72 -56.57
N ASN A 256 -15.15 42.56 -57.37
CA ASN A 256 -14.18 43.62 -57.68
C ASN A 256 -13.54 44.23 -56.42
N GLY A 257 -13.37 43.45 -55.34
CA GLY A 257 -12.83 43.94 -54.07
C GLY A 257 -13.70 45.00 -53.38
N GLY A 258 -14.95 45.17 -53.83
CA GLY A 258 -15.81 46.29 -53.42
C GLY A 258 -15.47 47.63 -54.10
N CYS A 259 -14.52 47.65 -55.05
CA CYS A 259 -14.10 48.85 -55.74
C CYS A 259 -15.17 49.32 -56.75
N GLN A 260 -15.46 50.62 -56.75
CA GLN A 260 -16.38 51.22 -57.71
C GLN A 260 -15.84 51.20 -59.15
N HIS A 261 -14.53 51.41 -59.31
CA HIS A 261 -13.84 51.36 -60.61
C HIS A 261 -12.91 50.15 -60.68
N ASP A 262 -11.59 50.34 -60.62
CA ASP A 262 -10.64 49.27 -60.93
C ASP A 262 -10.00 48.76 -59.64
N CYS A 263 -9.96 47.44 -59.46
CA CYS A 263 -9.34 46.77 -58.32
C CYS A 263 -7.98 46.16 -58.72
N TYR A 264 -6.98 46.29 -57.84
CA TYR A 264 -5.66 45.73 -58.02
C TYR A 264 -5.26 44.90 -56.80
N ASP A 265 -4.85 43.66 -57.01
CA ASP A 265 -4.35 42.81 -55.93
C ASP A 265 -2.92 43.20 -55.56
N GLU A 266 -2.64 43.21 -54.26
CA GLU A 266 -1.32 43.54 -53.70
C GLU A 266 -0.52 42.25 -53.39
N PRO A 267 0.82 42.30 -53.38
CA PRO A 267 1.67 41.11 -53.18
C PRO A 267 1.56 40.44 -51.81
N ASP A 268 1.06 41.16 -50.79
CA ASP A 268 0.75 40.62 -49.46
C ASP A 268 -0.59 39.85 -49.43
N GLY A 269 -1.28 39.83 -50.57
CA GLY A 269 -2.56 39.20 -50.80
C GLY A 269 -3.74 39.95 -50.21
N GLY A 270 -3.59 41.27 -49.98
CA GLY A 270 -4.68 42.25 -49.93
C GLY A 270 -5.02 42.81 -51.32
N HIS A 271 -5.84 43.86 -51.38
CA HIS A 271 -6.21 44.54 -52.64
C HIS A 271 -6.46 46.04 -52.42
N VAL A 272 -6.38 46.83 -53.49
CA VAL A 272 -6.60 48.28 -53.48
C VAL A 272 -7.46 48.73 -54.66
N CYS A 273 -8.30 49.75 -54.43
CA CYS A 273 -9.13 50.37 -55.45
C CYS A 273 -8.44 51.59 -56.08
N LYS A 274 -8.57 51.76 -57.40
CA LYS A 274 -8.15 52.98 -58.11
C LYS A 274 -9.28 53.50 -59.00
N CYS A 275 -9.34 54.82 -59.10
CA CYS A 275 -10.33 55.52 -59.90
C CYS A 275 -9.77 55.87 -61.29
N ARG A 276 -10.65 55.79 -62.30
CA ARG A 276 -10.38 56.26 -63.67
C ARG A 276 -10.28 57.78 -63.73
N ASP A 277 -9.66 58.29 -64.78
CA ASP A 277 -9.41 59.72 -64.99
C ASP A 277 -10.67 60.57 -64.82
N GLY A 278 -10.52 61.68 -64.10
CA GLY A 278 -11.63 62.58 -63.74
C GLY A 278 -12.33 62.24 -62.43
N TYR A 279 -11.86 61.23 -61.68
CA TYR A 279 -12.40 60.83 -60.38
C TYR A 279 -11.30 60.62 -59.34
N ASP A 280 -11.53 61.09 -58.11
CA ASP A 280 -10.67 60.83 -56.96
C ASP A 280 -11.25 59.73 -56.07
N LEU A 281 -10.37 58.91 -55.49
CA LEU A 281 -10.76 57.87 -54.53
C LEU A 281 -11.27 58.53 -53.25
N ALA A 282 -12.49 58.17 -52.85
CA ALA A 282 -13.11 58.66 -51.64
C ALA A 282 -12.42 58.10 -50.39
N ALA A 283 -12.68 58.74 -49.25
CA ALA A 283 -12.07 58.36 -47.97
C ALA A 283 -12.47 56.95 -47.47
N ASP A 284 -13.50 56.34 -48.05
CA ASP A 284 -13.86 54.94 -47.78
C ASP A 284 -12.92 53.93 -48.45
N GLY A 285 -12.02 54.42 -49.32
CA GLY A 285 -11.05 53.60 -50.05
C GLY A 285 -11.65 52.73 -51.16
N MET A 286 -12.95 52.89 -51.46
CA MET A 286 -13.69 52.02 -52.39
C MET A 286 -14.43 52.80 -53.48
N SER A 287 -14.97 53.97 -53.14
CA SER A 287 -15.80 54.78 -54.04
C SER A 287 -14.99 55.83 -54.80
N CYS A 288 -15.45 56.22 -55.99
CA CYS A 288 -14.81 57.21 -56.85
C CYS A 288 -15.70 58.44 -57.04
N LYS A 289 -15.21 59.63 -56.64
CA LYS A 289 -15.93 60.90 -56.70
C LYS A 289 -15.39 61.77 -57.82
N GLY A 290 -16.28 62.29 -58.67
CA GLY A 290 -15.88 63.13 -59.79
C GLY A 290 -15.18 64.41 -59.34
N VAL A 291 -14.10 64.79 -60.02
CA VAL A 291 -13.35 66.01 -59.76
C VAL A 291 -14.07 67.19 -60.42
N LEU A 292 -14.63 68.10 -59.61
CA LEU A 292 -15.29 69.32 -60.08
C LEU A 292 -14.22 70.29 -60.61
N VAL A 293 -14.11 70.39 -61.94
CA VAL A 293 -13.27 71.41 -62.58
C VAL A 293 -14.00 72.75 -62.51
N ILE A 294 -13.59 73.61 -61.58
CA ILE A 294 -14.12 74.97 -61.47
C ILE A 294 -13.43 75.83 -62.53
N PHE A 295 -14.13 76.11 -63.63
CA PHE A 295 -13.70 77.13 -64.58
C PHE A 295 -13.98 78.52 -63.99
N TYR A 296 -12.94 79.29 -63.71
CA TYR A 296 -13.09 80.73 -63.44
C TYR A 296 -13.27 81.46 -64.79
N PRO A 297 -14.39 82.17 -65.03
CA PRO A 297 -14.53 83.01 -66.20
C PRO A 297 -13.70 84.28 -65.99
N GLY A 298 -12.86 84.60 -66.98
CA GLY A 298 -12.04 85.83 -67.00
C GLY A 298 -12.81 87.07 -67.42
#